data_AF-A0A920PAC9-F1
#
_entry.id   AF-A0A920PAC9-F1
#
_cell.length_a   1.000
_cell.length_b   1.000
_cell.length_c   1.000
_cell.angle_alpha   90.00
_cell.angle_beta   90.00
_cell.angle_gamma   90.00
#
_symmetry.space_group_name_H-M   'P 1'
#
loop_
_entity.id
_entity.type
_entity.pdbx_description
1 polymer ?
#
loop_
_entity_poly.entity_id
_entity_poly.type
_entity_poly.pdbx_seq_one_letter_code
_entity_poly.pdbx_strand_id
1 'polypeptide(L)'
;MLQYWVSLGYRNQPLVESPGEFSQRGGILDIFPVNHGLPIRIELFDDEVDTIREFDPITQRSIRDVTLFKIIPAKEQLPNLTDALRSMKL
;
A
#
# COMPACT_ATOMS: atom_id res chain seq x y z
N MET A 1 -3.21 7.41 -4.40
CA MET A 1 -2.85 6.22 -3.59
C MET A 1 -1.37 6.17 -3.22
N LEU A 2 -0.44 6.17 -4.18
CA LEU A 2 1.00 5.97 -3.90
C LEU A 2 1.67 7.03 -3.03
N GLN A 3 1.39 8.31 -3.27
CA GLN A 3 1.92 9.39 -2.44
C GLN A 3 1.49 9.25 -0.97
N TYR A 4 0.27 8.74 -0.74
CA TYR A 4 -0.24 8.46 0.60
C TYR A 4 0.53 7.32 1.28
N TRP A 5 0.89 6.26 0.54
CA TRP A 5 1.72 5.18 1.10
C TRP A 5 3.13 5.64 1.46
N VAL A 6 3.74 6.50 0.63
CA VAL A 6 5.01 7.14 0.96
C VAL A 6 4.89 8.02 2.20
N SER A 7 3.81 8.79 2.32
CA SER A 7 3.55 9.61 3.52
C SER A 7 3.17 8.79 4.76
N LEU A 8 2.96 7.49 4.62
CA LEU A 8 2.80 6.53 5.71
C LEU A 8 4.11 5.77 6.02
N GLY A 9 5.20 6.09 5.33
CA GLY A 9 6.52 5.48 5.56
C GLY A 9 6.79 4.19 4.79
N TYR A 10 5.94 3.81 3.84
CA TYR A 10 6.18 2.64 2.99
C TYR A 10 7.26 2.95 1.94
N ARG A 11 8.07 1.94 1.60
CA ARG A 11 9.14 2.05 0.60
C ARG A 11 8.69 1.50 -0.74
N ASN A 12 8.92 2.25 -1.81
CA ASN A 12 8.76 1.74 -3.17
C ASN A 12 9.88 0.75 -3.47
N GLN A 13 9.54 -0.47 -3.89
CA GLN A 13 10.46 -1.53 -4.29
C GLN A 13 10.03 -2.14 -5.63
N PRO A 14 10.95 -2.76 -6.40
CA PRO A 14 10.60 -3.48 -7.62
C PRO A 14 9.70 -4.71 -7.37
N LEU A 15 9.86 -5.32 -6.19
CA LEU A 15 9.11 -6.47 -5.71
C LEU A 15 8.74 -6.24 -4.24
N VAL A 16 7.55 -6.68 -3.85
CA VAL A 16 7.10 -6.61 -2.46
C VAL A 16 7.36 -7.96 -1.81
N GLU A 17 8.31 -7.97 -0.89
CA GLU A 17 8.75 -9.19 -0.19
C GLU A 17 8.61 -9.05 1.33
N SER A 18 8.68 -7.82 1.86
CA SER A 18 8.65 -7.55 3.29
C SER A 18 7.59 -6.50 3.69
N PRO A 19 7.08 -6.55 4.93
CA PRO A 19 6.19 -5.51 5.46
C PRO A 19 6.77 -4.10 5.34
N GLY A 20 5.92 -3.13 5.02
CA GLY A 20 6.32 -1.74 4.80
C GLY A 20 6.83 -1.44 3.38
N GLU A 21 6.62 -2.36 2.44
CA GLU A 21 6.98 -2.20 1.03
C GLU A 21 5.73 -2.07 0.16
N PHE A 22 5.89 -1.38 -0.97
CA PHE A 22 4.90 -1.35 -2.04
C PHE A 22 5.60 -1.33 -3.41
N SER A 23 4.87 -1.71 -4.45
CA SER A 23 5.31 -1.60 -5.84
C SER A 23 4.16 -1.18 -6.76
N GLN A 24 4.50 -0.63 -7.92
CA GLN A 24 3.54 -0.35 -9.00
C GLN A 24 4.07 -0.91 -10.31
N ARG A 25 3.24 -1.68 -11.02
CA ARG A 25 3.55 -2.27 -12.33
C ARG A 25 2.31 -2.23 -13.22
N GLY A 26 2.23 -1.23 -14.09
CA GLY A 26 1.02 -1.00 -14.91
C GLY A 26 -0.21 -0.81 -14.02
N GLY A 27 -1.27 -1.58 -14.27
CA GLY A 27 -2.47 -1.61 -13.45
C GLY A 27 -2.35 -2.38 -12.13
N ILE A 28 -1.17 -2.89 -11.76
CA ILE A 28 -0.98 -3.65 -10.51
C ILE A 28 -0.32 -2.77 -9.46
N LEU A 29 -0.93 -2.68 -8.28
CA LEU A 29 -0.32 -2.13 -7.08
C LEU A 29 -0.18 -3.23 -6.03
N ASP A 30 1.05 -3.53 -5.63
CA ASP A 30 1.31 -4.44 -4.51
C ASP A 30 1.68 -3.63 -3.27
N ILE A 31 1.21 -4.02 -2.10
CA ILE A 31 1.57 -3.42 -0.80
C ILE A 31 1.62 -4.51 0.26
N PHE A 32 2.60 -4.45 1.18
CA PHE A 32 2.64 -5.31 2.35
C PHE A 32 2.39 -4.48 3.62
N PRO A 33 1.13 -4.38 4.09
CA PRO A 33 0.82 -3.63 5.29
C PRO A 33 1.49 -4.25 6.52
N VAL A 34 2.05 -3.41 7.40
CA VAL A 34 2.75 -3.89 8.61
C VAL A 34 1.82 -4.55 9.64
N ASN A 35 0.51 -4.34 9.51
CA ASN A 35 -0.54 -4.96 10.32
C ASN A 35 -1.22 -6.16 9.65
N HIS A 36 -0.62 -6.71 8.59
CA HIS A 36 -1.19 -7.82 7.82
C HIS A 36 -0.23 -9.01 7.75
N GLY A 37 -0.77 -10.23 7.63
CA GLY A 37 0.05 -11.45 7.55
C GLY A 37 0.62 -11.74 6.15
N LEU A 38 -0.06 -11.23 5.11
CA LEU A 38 0.31 -11.42 3.70
C LEU A 38 0.22 -10.09 2.95
N PRO A 39 1.01 -9.88 1.89
CA PRO A 39 0.89 -8.70 1.06
C PRO A 39 -0.40 -8.74 0.22
N ILE A 40 -0.85 -7.56 -0.16
CA ILE A 40 -2.08 -7.31 -0.92
C ILE A 40 -1.68 -6.84 -2.32
N ARG A 41 -2.28 -7.45 -3.34
CA ARG A 41 -2.28 -7.04 -4.74
C ARG A 41 -3.60 -6.38 -5.06
N ILE A 42 -3.55 -5.19 -5.62
CA ILE A 42 -4.68 -4.43 -6.13
C ILE A 42 -4.51 -4.38 -7.65
N GLU A 43 -5.44 -4.98 -8.38
CA GLU A 43 -5.49 -4.93 -9.83
C GLU A 43 -6.47 -3.83 -10.23
N LEU A 44 -6.01 -2.92 -11.08
CA LEU A 44 -6.76 -1.78 -11.58
C LEU A 44 -7.19 -2.02 -13.01
N PHE A 45 -8.41 -1.60 -13.33
CA PHE A 45 -8.90 -1.43 -14.69
C PHE A 45 -9.19 0.06 -14.88
N ASP A 46 -8.42 0.71 -15.77
CA ASP A 46 -8.35 2.17 -15.87
C ASP A 46 -8.04 2.86 -14.53
N ASP A 47 -8.99 3.60 -13.96
CA ASP A 47 -8.86 4.30 -12.68
C ASP A 47 -9.65 3.63 -11.53
N GLU A 48 -10.24 2.46 -11.78
CA GLU A 48 -11.03 1.71 -10.82
C GLU A 48 -10.30 0.46 -10.31
N VAL A 49 -10.63 0.05 -9.08
CA VAL A 49 -10.18 -1.22 -8.51
C VAL A 49 -11.03 -2.34 -9.10
N ASP A 50 -10.39 -3.24 -9.83
CA ASP A 50 -11.02 -4.45 -10.38
C ASP A 50 -11.01 -5.57 -9.34
N THR A 51 -9.82 -5.96 -8.87
CA THR A 51 -9.70 -7.00 -7.83
C THR A 51 -8.69 -6.65 -6.75
N ILE A 52 -8.89 -7.22 -5.56
CA ILE A 52 -7.95 -7.16 -4.45
C ILE A 52 -7.69 -8.59 -3.98
N ARG A 53 -6.41 -8.96 -3.88
CA ARG A 53 -5.98 -10.33 -3.53
C ARG A 53 -4.88 -10.31 -2.49
N GLU A 54 -4.86 -11.31 -1.61
CA GLU A 54 -3.63 -11.68 -0.93
C GLU A 54 -2.72 -12.42 -1.92
N PHE A 55 -1.41 -12.26 -1.81
CA PHE A 55 -0.45 -13.03 -2.59
C PHE A 55 0.71 -13.51 -1.71
N ASP A 56 1.40 -14.55 -2.17
CA ASP A 56 2.58 -15.09 -1.49
C ASP A 56 3.82 -14.23 -1.83
N PRO A 57 4.52 -13.62 -0.84
CA PRO A 57 5.64 -12.72 -1.09
C PRO A 57 6.87 -13.41 -1.70
N ILE A 58 6.98 -14.73 -1.60
CA ILE A 58 8.10 -15.50 -2.16
C ILE A 58 7.80 -15.89 -3.60
N THR A 59 6.63 -16.48 -3.85
CA THR A 59 6.28 -16.99 -5.18
C THR A 59 5.62 -15.94 -6.08
N GLN A 60 5.19 -14.81 -5.51
CA GLN A 60 4.51 -13.70 -6.17
C GLN A 60 3.17 -14.08 -6.81
N ARG A 61 2.59 -15.20 -6.37
CA ARG A 61 1.31 -15.74 -6.85
C ARG A 61 0.18 -15.34 -5.92
N SER A 62 -0.94 -14.95 -6.52
CA SER A 62 -2.19 -14.69 -5.80
C SER A 62 -2.66 -15.94 -5.04
N ILE A 63 -3.21 -15.73 -3.86
CA ILE A 63 -3.71 -16.77 -2.96
C ILE A 63 -5.23 -16.77 -2.93
N ARG A 64 -5.84 -15.65 -2.52
CA ARG A 64 -7.30 -15.51 -2.41
C ARG A 64 -7.74 -14.06 -2.58
N ASP A 65 -8.97 -13.87 -3.03
CA ASP A 65 -9.60 -12.56 -3.10
C ASP A 65 -9.96 -12.03 -1.71
N VAL A 66 -9.93 -10.71 -1.56
CA VAL A 66 -10.39 -9.98 -0.37
C VAL A 66 -11.23 -8.78 -0.79
N THR A 67 -12.20 -8.39 0.05
CA THR A 67 -13.11 -7.27 -0.25
C THR A 67 -12.60 -5.94 0.31
N LEU A 68 -11.79 -5.98 1.36
CA LEU A 68 -11.27 -4.81 2.06
C LEU A 68 -9.99 -5.19 2.82
N PHE A 69 -9.05 -4.25 2.87
CA PHE A 69 -7.92 -4.30 3.79
C PHE A 69 -7.70 -2.92 4.40
N LYS A 70 -6.95 -2.86 5.51
CA LYS A 70 -6.56 -1.62 6.17
C LYS A 70 -5.05 -1.54 6.24
N ILE A 71 -4.52 -0.35 5.97
CA ILE A 71 -3.11 -0.04 6.15
C ILE A 71 -2.94 0.87 7.35
N ILE A 72 -1.86 0.67 8.09
CA ILE A 72 -1.38 1.59 9.13
C ILE A 72 -0.02 2.15 8.71
N PRO A 73 0.44 3.28 9.30
CA PRO A 73 1.80 3.77 9.07
C PRO A 73 2.85 2.67 9.28
N ALA A 74 3.78 2.54 8.34
CA ALA A 74 4.89 1.58 8.40
C ALA A 74 6.04 2.07 9.31
N LYS A 75 6.06 3.36 9.63
CA LYS A 75 7.00 3.97 10.58
C LYS A 75 6.27 5.01 11.41
N GLU A 76 6.73 5.20 12.64
CA GLU A 76 6.34 6.36 13.44
C GLU A 76 6.85 7.61 12.71
N GLN A 77 5.93 8.44 12.25
CA GLN A 77 6.23 9.69 11.56
C GLN A 77 5.57 10.81 12.33
N LEU A 78 6.34 11.87 12.59
CA LEU A 78 5.75 13.12 13.03
C LEU A 78 4.76 13.57 11.94
N PRO A 79 3.56 14.03 12.30
CA PRO A 79 2.60 14.53 11.32
C PRO A 79 3.30 15.58 10.48
N ASN A 80 3.13 15.48 9.17
CA ASN A 80 3.74 16.39 8.22
C ASN A 80 3.25 17.81 8.56
N LEU A 81 4.07 18.60 9.26
CA LEU A 81 3.64 19.87 9.85
C LEU A 81 3.15 20.85 8.76
N THR A 82 3.61 20.68 7.53
CA THR A 82 3.14 21.42 6.36
C THR A 82 1.66 21.20 6.05
N ASP A 83 1.16 19.97 6.22
CA ASP A 83 -0.26 19.64 6.00
C ASP A 83 -1.10 20.03 7.22
N ALA A 84 -0.57 19.85 8.43
CA ALA A 84 -1.22 20.30 9.66
C ALA A 84 -1.36 21.83 9.74
N LEU A 85 -0.38 22.59 9.26
CA LEU A 85 -0.45 24.05 9.19
C LEU A 85 -1.41 24.56 8.11
N ARG A 86 -1.71 23.75 7.09
CA ARG A 86 -2.73 24.08 6.07
C ARG A 86 -4.15 23.85 6.57
N SER A 87 -4.38 22.79 7.36
CA SER A 87 -5.71 22.51 7.95
C SER A 87 -6.06 23.44 9.11
N MET A 88 -5.09 24.06 9.77
CA MET A 88 -5.30 25.06 10.84
C MET A 88 -5.47 26.51 10.35
N LYS A 89 -5.40 26.76 9.03
CA LYS A 89 -5.54 28.10 8.42
C LYS A 89 -6.87 28.33 7.71
N LEU A 90 -7.92 27.56 8.05
CA LEU A 90 -9.29 27.76 7.60
C LEU A 90 -10.15 28.32 8.74
#